data_AF-A0A2S6R3P1-F1
#
_entry.id   AF-A0A2S6R3P1-F1
#
_cell.length_a   1.000
_cell.length_b   1.000
_cell.length_c   1.000
_cell.angle_alpha   90.00
_cell.angle_beta   90.00
_cell.angle_gamma   90.00
#
_symmetry.space_group_name_H-M   'P 1'
#
loop_
_entity.id
_entity.type
_entity.pdbx_description
1 polymer ?
#
loop_
_entity_poly.entity_id
_entity_poly.type
_entity_poly.pdbx_seq_one_letter_code
_entity_poly.pdbx_strand_id
1 'polypeptide(L)'
;MSALGRLPPPVQAALWMGGTVLSFALMGVCGRELSTELNTFQTLFWRSLSGGVAILPLLFHQGWGHVRTQRPAAQITRNLFNFLGQYGWFYAIGVISLAEVFALEFTTPIWTTLLAFLFLKERLTVP
;
A
#
# COMPACT_ATOMS: atom_id res chain seq x y z
N MET A 1 -18.83 -7.28 18.01
CA MET A 1 -17.62 -6.97 18.81
C MET A 1 -16.62 -8.09 18.58
N SER A 2 -15.58 -7.86 17.78
CA SER A 2 -14.61 -8.89 17.37
C SER A 2 -13.89 -9.48 18.59
N ALA A 3 -13.58 -10.78 18.55
CA ALA A 3 -12.85 -11.49 19.62
C ALA A 3 -11.51 -10.83 20.01
N LEU A 4 -10.93 -10.05 19.09
CA LEU A 4 -9.74 -9.22 19.28
C LEU A 4 -9.93 -8.13 20.33
N GLY A 5 -11.14 -7.58 20.51
CA GLY A 5 -11.42 -6.48 21.44
C GLY A 5 -11.25 -6.83 22.93
N ARG A 6 -11.00 -8.10 23.26
CA ARG A 6 -10.76 -8.58 24.63
C ARG A 6 -9.28 -8.66 25.01
N LEU A 7 -8.36 -8.51 24.06
CA LEU A 7 -6.91 -8.61 24.31
C LEU A 7 -6.32 -7.25 24.73
N PRO A 8 -5.17 -7.24 25.44
CA PRO A 8 -4.46 -6.00 25.76
C PRO A 8 -4.10 -5.22 24.48
N PRO A 9 -4.14 -3.87 24.48
CA PRO A 9 -3.88 -3.05 23.29
C PRO A 9 -2.55 -3.37 22.56
N PRO A 10 -1.42 -3.65 23.25
CA PRO A 10 -0.17 -4.01 22.57
C PRO A 10 -0.27 -5.33 21.80
N VAL A 11 -1.02 -6.31 22.31
CA VAL A 11 -1.21 -7.62 21.66
C VAL A 11 -2.08 -7.46 20.42
N GLN A 12 -3.13 -6.65 20.49
CA GLN A 12 -3.95 -6.33 19.31
C GLN A 12 -3.10 -5.68 18.22
N ALA A 13 -2.28 -4.69 18.58
CA ALA A 13 -1.37 -4.02 17.64
C ALA A 13 -0.39 -5.02 17.01
N ALA A 14 0.24 -5.89 17.81
CA ALA A 14 1.16 -6.91 17.32
C ALA A 14 0.49 -7.89 16.35
N LEU A 15 -0.76 -8.31 16.61
CA LEU A 15 -1.52 -9.17 15.70
C LEU A 15 -1.84 -8.47 14.38
N TRP A 16 -2.25 -7.20 14.42
CA TRP A 16 -2.50 -6.42 13.19
C TRP A 16 -1.22 -6.19 12.39
N MET A 17 -0.11 -5.88 13.05
CA MET A 17 1.20 -5.72 12.42
C MET A 17 1.66 -7.04 11.79
N GLY A 18 1.58 -8.16 12.52
CA GLY A 18 1.93 -9.48 12.00
C GLY A 18 1.08 -9.88 10.79
N GLY A 19 -0.24 -9.68 10.86
CA GLY A 19 -1.14 -9.95 9.73
C GLY A 19 -0.83 -9.08 8.51
N THR A 20 -0.45 -7.82 8.73
CA THR A 20 -0.04 -6.91 7.66
C THR A 20 1.25 -7.38 6.99
N VAL A 21 2.28 -7.69 7.77
CA VAL A 21 3.58 -8.19 7.25
C VAL A 21 3.39 -9.49 6.48
N LEU A 22 2.60 -10.43 7.01
CA LEU A 22 2.29 -11.69 6.32
C LEU A 22 1.58 -11.44 4.98
N SER A 23 0.61 -10.52 4.97
CA SER A 23 -0.13 -10.16 3.75
C SER A 23 0.79 -9.55 2.69
N PHE A 24 1.71 -8.66 3.08
CA PHE A 24 2.70 -8.08 2.17
C PHE A 24 3.70 -9.13 1.65
N ALA A 25 4.16 -10.03 2.51
CA ALA A 25 5.06 -11.11 2.10
C ALA A 25 4.39 -12.02 1.05
N LEU A 26 3.16 -12.47 1.31
CA LEU A 26 2.38 -13.27 0.36
C LEU A 26 2.13 -12.52 -0.94
N MET A 27 1.78 -11.23 -0.87
CA MET A 27 1.59 -10.39 -2.04
C MET A 27 2.86 -10.30 -2.89
N GLY A 28 4.03 -10.16 -2.28
CA GLY A 28 5.32 -10.12 -2.99
C GLY A 28 5.64 -11.43 -3.70
N VAL A 29 5.43 -12.57 -3.03
CA VAL A 29 5.63 -13.90 -3.63
C VAL A 29 4.66 -14.13 -4.78
N CYS A 30 3.35 -13.96 -4.56
CA CYS A 30 2.34 -14.10 -5.62
C CYS A 30 2.61 -13.13 -6.78
N GLY A 31 3.01 -11.89 -6.48
CA GLY A 31 3.36 -10.89 -7.49
C GLY A 31 4.54 -11.32 -8.36
N ARG A 32 5.58 -11.92 -7.77
CA ARG A 32 6.74 -12.44 -8.50
C ARG A 32 6.34 -13.62 -9.39
N GLU A 33 5.59 -14.58 -8.88
CA GLU A 33 5.13 -15.72 -9.68
C GLU A 33 4.28 -15.24 -10.86
N LEU A 34 3.30 -14.36 -10.62
CA LEU A 34 2.46 -13.80 -11.68
C LEU A 34 3.23 -12.96 -12.70
N SER A 35 4.36 -12.35 -12.33
CA SER A 35 5.16 -11.53 -13.26
C SER A 35 5.79 -12.35 -14.40
N THR A 36 5.82 -13.68 -14.28
CA THR A 36 6.32 -14.59 -15.33
C THR A 36 5.28 -14.84 -16.42
N GLU A 37 3.99 -14.73 -16.11
CA GLU A 37 2.87 -15.00 -17.02
C GLU A 37 2.13 -13.73 -17.46
N LEU A 38 2.04 -12.73 -16.58
CA LEU A 38 1.27 -11.51 -16.77
C LEU A 38 2.17 -10.28 -16.78
N ASN A 39 1.90 -9.37 -17.71
CA ASN A 39 2.55 -8.05 -17.70
C ASN A 39 2.08 -7.25 -16.47
N THR A 40 2.95 -6.40 -15.93
CA THR A 40 2.68 -5.49 -14.79
C THR A 40 1.32 -4.79 -14.89
N PHE A 41 0.95 -4.31 -16.09
CA PHE A 41 -0.35 -3.67 -16.32
C PHE A 41 -1.54 -4.61 -16.04
N GLN A 42 -1.48 -5.85 -16.53
CA GLN A 42 -2.54 -6.84 -16.33
C GLN A 42 -2.66 -7.24 -14.86
N THR A 43 -1.52 -7.45 -14.19
CA THR A 43 -1.47 -7.74 -12.75
C THR A 43 -2.13 -6.64 -11.92
N LEU A 44 -1.83 -5.38 -12.23
CA LEU A 44 -2.43 -4.22 -11.55
C LEU A 44 -3.92 -4.08 -11.86
N PHE A 45 -4.34 -4.33 -13.10
CA PHE A 45 -5.76 -4.31 -13.47
C PHE A 45 -6.56 -5.32 -12.64
N TRP A 46 -6.11 -6.58 -12.57
CA TRP A 46 -6.77 -7.62 -11.78
C TRP A 46 -6.75 -7.34 -10.28
N ARG A 47 -5.65 -6.78 -9.77
CA ARG A 47 -5.54 -6.31 -8.37
C ARG A 47 -6.56 -5.21 -8.07
N SER A 48 -6.66 -4.18 -8.91
CA SER A 48 -7.61 -3.08 -8.70
C SER A 48 -9.06 -3.54 -8.85
N LEU A 49 -9.34 -4.42 -9.81
CA LEU A 49 -10.67 -4.98 -10.01
C LEU A 49 -11.11 -5.82 -8.80
N SER A 50 -10.27 -6.75 -8.35
CA SER A 50 -10.57 -7.60 -7.19
C SER A 50 -10.72 -6.79 -5.89
N GLY A 51 -9.85 -5.80 -5.66
CA GLY A 51 -9.98 -4.89 -4.52
C GLY A 51 -11.26 -4.04 -4.57
N GLY A 52 -11.64 -3.57 -5.77
CA GLY A 52 -12.91 -2.87 -6.00
C GLY A 52 -14.11 -3.77 -5.70
N VAL A 53 -14.14 -4.98 -6.25
CA VAL A 53 -15.21 -5.95 -5.98
C VAL A 53 -15.30 -6.30 -4.49
N ALA A 54 -14.15 -6.47 -3.81
CA ALA A 54 -14.11 -6.78 -2.39
C ALA A 54 -14.68 -5.64 -1.51
N ILE A 55 -14.53 -4.38 -1.94
CA ILE A 55 -15.04 -3.23 -1.16
C ILE A 55 -16.52 -2.91 -1.45
N LEU A 56 -17.08 -3.37 -2.57
CA LEU A 56 -18.47 -3.11 -2.95
C LEU A 56 -19.49 -3.53 -1.87
N PRO A 57 -19.46 -4.74 -1.28
CA PRO A 57 -20.42 -5.14 -0.25
C PRO A 57 -20.38 -4.21 0.98
N LEU A 58 -19.17 -3.78 1.37
CA LEU A 58 -18.99 -2.84 2.47
C LEU A 58 -19.60 -1.48 2.12
N LEU A 59 -19.43 -1.04 0.88
CA LEU A 59 -19.99 0.21 0.38
C LEU A 59 -21.52 0.20 0.33
N PHE A 60 -22.12 -0.92 -0.10
CA PHE A 60 -23.58 -1.09 -0.08
C PHE A 60 -24.13 -1.09 1.35
N HIS A 61 -23.39 -1.63 2.32
CA HIS A 61 -23.80 -1.65 3.72
C HIS A 61 -23.63 -0.29 4.43
N GLN A 62 -22.56 0.46 4.14
CA GLN A 62 -22.25 1.74 4.81
C GLN A 62 -22.77 2.98 4.07
N GLY A 63 -23.21 2.82 2.82
CA GLY A 63 -23.76 3.89 1.99
C GLY A 63 -22.70 4.74 1.28
N TRP A 64 -23.08 5.25 0.11
CA TRP A 64 -22.23 6.04 -0.80
C TRP A 64 -21.81 7.41 -0.27
N GLY A 65 -22.41 7.88 0.84
CA GLY A 65 -22.06 9.15 1.48
C GLY A 65 -20.58 9.24 1.87
N HIS A 66 -19.95 8.11 2.23
CA HIS A 66 -18.54 8.02 2.60
C HIS A 66 -17.56 8.17 1.42
N VAL A 67 -18.03 8.01 0.18
CA VAL A 67 -17.21 8.14 -1.03
C VAL A 67 -17.09 9.59 -1.48
N ARG A 68 -18.02 10.45 -1.05
CA ARG A 68 -18.10 11.84 -1.50
C ARG A 68 -16.99 12.67 -0.84
N THR A 69 -15.94 12.96 -1.60
CA THR A 69 -14.83 13.82 -1.14
C THR A 69 -15.10 15.29 -1.41
N GLN A 70 -14.76 16.16 -0.44
CA GLN A 70 -14.77 17.62 -0.62
C GLN A 70 -13.46 18.13 -1.26
N ARG A 71 -12.46 17.27 -1.45
CA ARG A 71 -11.12 17.61 -1.97
C ARG A 71 -10.71 16.68 -3.12
N PRO A 72 -11.37 16.76 -4.29
CA PRO A 72 -11.10 15.85 -5.41
C PRO A 72 -9.67 15.97 -5.92
N ALA A 73 -9.12 17.19 -6.01
CA ALA A 73 -7.74 17.39 -6.47
C ALA A 73 -6.72 16.67 -5.57
N ALA A 74 -6.86 16.77 -4.25
CA ALA A 74 -5.97 16.09 -3.30
C ALA A 74 -6.09 14.56 -3.37
N GLN A 75 -7.29 14.04 -3.63
CA GLN A 75 -7.49 12.60 -3.80
C GLN A 75 -6.86 12.11 -5.11
N ILE A 76 -7.01 12.86 -6.20
CA ILE A 76 -6.41 12.52 -7.50
C ILE A 76 -4.89 12.52 -7.40
N THR A 77 -4.27 13.56 -6.83
CA THR A 77 -2.81 13.62 -6.69
C THR A 77 -2.30 12.49 -5.80
N ARG A 78 -2.92 12.26 -4.63
CA ARG A 78 -2.58 11.14 -3.74
C ARG A 78 -2.67 9.80 -4.49
N ASN A 79 -3.75 9.57 -5.22
CA ASN A 79 -3.96 8.33 -5.94
C ASN A 79 -2.97 8.15 -7.10
N LEU A 80 -2.60 9.24 -7.78
CA LEU A 80 -1.61 9.22 -8.85
C LEU A 80 -0.24 8.80 -8.33
N PHE A 81 0.29 9.46 -7.29
CA PHE A 81 1.57 9.08 -6.70
C PHE A 81 1.55 7.66 -6.14
N ASN A 82 0.44 7.27 -5.49
CA ASN A 82 0.29 5.92 -4.96
C ASN A 82 0.24 4.87 -6.08
N PHE A 83 -0.45 5.15 -7.19
CA PHE A 83 -0.51 4.27 -8.34
C PHE A 83 0.85 4.14 -9.03
N LEU A 84 1.57 5.25 -9.24
CA LEU A 84 2.91 5.24 -9.81
C LEU A 84 3.90 4.46 -8.94
N GLY A 85 3.83 4.65 -7.61
CA GLY A 85 4.64 3.88 -6.67
C GLY A 85 4.34 2.38 -6.72
N GLN A 86 3.05 2.01 -6.71
CA GLN A 86 2.65 0.60 -6.86
C GLN A 86 3.07 0.01 -8.21
N TYR A 87 2.94 0.77 -9.29
CA TYR A 87 3.36 0.33 -10.62
C TYR A 87 4.87 0.07 -10.66
N GLY A 88 5.67 1.03 -10.17
CA GLY A 88 7.12 0.88 -10.08
C GLY A 88 7.54 -0.32 -9.23
N TRP A 89 6.84 -0.57 -8.13
CA TRP A 89 7.10 -1.71 -7.25
C TRP A 89 6.85 -3.06 -7.94
N PHE A 90 5.69 -3.23 -8.58
CA PHE A 90 5.39 -4.47 -9.33
C PHE A 90 6.28 -4.65 -10.55
N TYR A 91 6.65 -3.56 -11.21
CA TYR A 91 7.63 -3.60 -12.29
C TYR A 91 9.00 -4.06 -11.78
N ALA A 92 9.48 -3.50 -10.66
CA ALA A 92 10.75 -3.87 -10.05
C ALA A 92 10.78 -5.35 -9.66
N ILE A 93 9.68 -5.89 -9.10
CA ILE A 93 9.58 -7.34 -8.82
C ILE A 93 9.66 -8.20 -10.08
N GLY A 94 9.37 -7.70 -11.28
CA GLY A 94 9.61 -8.45 -12.52
C GLY A 94 11.08 -8.43 -12.98
N VAL A 95 11.83 -7.38 -12.64
CA VAL A 95 13.15 -7.09 -13.23
C VAL A 95 14.32 -7.41 -12.28
N ILE A 96 14.17 -7.13 -10.99
CA ILE A 96 15.19 -7.35 -9.95
C ILE A 96 14.71 -8.39 -8.93
N SER A 97 15.61 -8.95 -8.11
CA SER A 97 15.23 -9.94 -7.10
C SER A 97 14.35 -9.33 -6.00
N LEU A 98 13.52 -10.15 -5.35
CA LEU A 98 12.66 -9.68 -4.25
C LEU A 98 13.48 -9.08 -3.10
N ALA A 99 14.69 -9.61 -2.84
CA ALA A 99 15.60 -9.09 -1.83
C ALA A 99 16.08 -7.66 -2.14
N GLU A 100 16.38 -7.37 -3.41
CA GLU A 100 16.78 -6.03 -3.85
C GLU A 100 15.62 -5.03 -3.77
N VAL A 101 14.39 -5.46 -4.09
CA VAL A 101 13.20 -4.62 -3.92
C VAL A 101 13.03 -4.20 -2.46
N PHE A 102 13.14 -5.13 -1.51
CA PHE A 102 13.07 -4.81 -0.08
C PHE A 102 14.25 -3.96 0.40
N ALA A 103 15.45 -4.15 -0.16
CA ALA A 103 16.59 -3.28 0.14
C ALA A 103 16.32 -1.82 -0.24
N LEU A 104 15.66 -1.59 -1.38
CA LEU A 104 15.19 -0.25 -1.78
C LEU A 104 14.12 0.28 -0.83
N GLU A 105 13.21 -0.56 -0.33
CA GLU A 105 12.20 -0.13 0.64
C GLU A 105 12.81 0.38 1.96
N PHE A 106 13.93 -0.18 2.41
CA PHE A 106 14.64 0.34 3.60
C PHE A 106 15.17 1.76 3.41
N THR A 107 15.28 2.25 2.16
CA THR A 107 15.65 3.63 1.86
C THR A 107 14.44 4.60 1.89
N THR A 108 13.21 4.09 1.96
CA THR A 108 11.98 4.90 1.98
C THR A 108 11.99 6.02 3.03
N PRO A 109 12.47 5.81 4.28
CA PRO A 109 12.53 6.89 5.26
C PRO A 109 13.41 8.06 4.79
N ILE A 110 14.53 7.78 4.13
CA ILE A 110 15.45 8.82 3.60
C ILE A 110 14.71 9.67 2.56
N TRP A 111 14.07 9.01 1.58
CA TRP A 111 13.30 9.71 0.55
C TRP A 111 12.11 10.48 1.15
N THR A 112 11.43 9.89 2.13
CA THR A 112 10.30 10.53 2.81
C THR A 112 10.74 11.80 3.53
N THR A 113 11.85 11.76 4.26
CA THR A 113 12.42 12.91 4.96
C THR A 113 12.85 14.01 3.98
N LEU A 114 13.49 13.66 2.87
CA LEU A 114 13.88 14.62 1.83
C LEU A 114 12.66 15.29 1.19
N LEU A 115 11.62 14.52 0.85
CA LEU A 115 10.39 15.05 0.27
C LEU A 115 9.61 15.89 1.29
N ALA A 116 9.57 15.51 2.57
CA ALA A 116 8.94 16.30 3.62
C ALA A 116 9.62 17.68 3.76
N PHE A 117 10.95 17.73 3.75
CA PHE A 117 11.70 18.99 3.73
C PHE A 117 11.33 19.87 2.53
N LEU A 118 11.24 19.27 1.33
CA LEU A 118 10.94 20.02 0.10
C LEU A 118 9.48 20.50 0.00
N PHE A 119 8.52 19.63 0.32
CA PHE A 119 7.08 19.90 0.10
C PHE A 119 6.39 20.49 1.33
N LEU A 120 6.72 20.03 2.54
CA LEU A 120 6.11 20.51 3.79
C LEU A 120 6.94 21.62 4.46
N LYS A 121 8.17 21.87 3.99
CA LYS A 121 9.11 22.85 4.59
C LYS A 121 9.42 22.55 6.07
N GLU A 122 9.35 21.28 6.46
CA GLU A 122 9.74 20.83 7.80
C GLU A 122 11.25 20.97 7.99
N ARG A 123 11.69 21.37 9.19
CA ARG A 123 13.12 21.50 9.49
C ARG A 123 13.69 20.12 9.80
N LEU A 124 14.81 19.79 9.15
CA LEU A 124 15.57 18.59 9.48
C LEU A 124 16.30 18.83 10.80
N THR A 125 15.84 18.17 11.86
CA THR A 125 16.58 18.11 13.13
C THR A 125 17.67 17.06 12.96
N VAL A 126 18.90 17.52 12.74
CA VAL A 126 20.08 16.66 12.82
C VAL A 126 20.32 16.36 14.32
N PRO A 127 20.53 15.10 14.71
CA PRO A 127 20.88 14.75 16.08
C PRO A 127 22.20 15.41 16.54
#